data_AF-A0A9E0NUI8-F1
#
_entry.id   AF-A0A9E0NUI8-F1
#
_cell.length_a   1.000
_cell.length_b   1.000
_cell.length_c   1.000
_cell.angle_alpha   90.00
_cell.angle_beta   90.00
_cell.angle_gamma   90.00
#
_symmetry.space_group_name_H-M   'P 1'
#
loop_
_entity.id
_entity.type
_entity.pdbx_description
1 polymer ?
#
loop_
_entity_poly.entity_id
_entity_poly.type
_entity_poly.pdbx_seq_one_letter_code
_entity_poly.pdbx_strand_id
1 'polypeptide(L)'
;MKIKTLVASSLIAASTLFGGTYAVDPAHSSADFSVKHMMISTVKGNFATFFGSFEYDEANKQLKALKGEIAAASIDTGIKDRDDHLRSADLFDVAKYPTITFVLDEVKGDKAYGKLTLHGVTKPVVLAYDNGGVVKDPWGKQRVGVG
;
A
#
# COMPACT_ATOMS: atom_id res chain seq x y z
N MET A 1 22.97 -57.49 25.76
CA MET A 1 21.89 -56.86 24.97
C MET A 1 22.26 -55.38 24.79
N LYS A 2 22.64 -54.95 23.58
CA LYS A 2 23.15 -53.59 23.29
C LYS A 2 22.00 -52.72 22.77
N ILE A 3 21.57 -51.73 23.55
CA ILE A 3 20.55 -50.75 23.11
C ILE A 3 21.30 -49.54 22.56
N LYS A 4 21.21 -49.32 21.23
CA LYS A 4 21.71 -48.12 20.56
C LYS A 4 20.59 -47.09 20.54
N THR A 5 20.71 -46.04 21.33
CA THR A 5 19.79 -44.90 21.30
C THR A 5 20.13 -44.04 20.09
N LEU A 6 19.18 -43.91 19.16
CA LEU A 6 19.29 -43.07 17.97
C LEU A 6 18.73 -41.68 18.31
N VAL A 7 19.59 -40.67 18.37
CA VAL A 7 19.16 -39.27 18.54
C VAL A 7 18.84 -38.72 17.15
N ALA A 8 17.56 -38.46 16.88
CA ALA A 8 17.13 -37.75 15.69
C ALA A 8 17.27 -36.24 15.94
N SER A 9 18.32 -35.63 15.39
CA SER A 9 18.47 -34.17 15.36
C SER A 9 17.54 -33.60 14.29
N SER A 10 16.43 -33.00 14.70
CA SER A 10 15.60 -32.18 13.81
C SER A 10 16.36 -30.89 13.47
N LEU A 11 16.75 -30.74 12.19
CA LEU A 11 17.13 -29.45 11.64
C LEU A 11 15.87 -28.57 11.58
N ILE A 12 15.79 -27.57 12.46
CA ILE A 12 14.88 -26.45 12.28
C ILE A 12 15.52 -25.57 11.20
N ALA A 13 15.06 -25.70 9.96
CA ALA A 13 15.38 -24.73 8.91
C ALA A 13 14.66 -23.43 9.27
N ALA A 14 15.38 -22.49 9.89
CA ALA A 14 14.92 -21.11 10.01
C ALA A 14 14.94 -20.50 8.59
N SER A 15 13.78 -20.44 7.94
CA SER A 15 13.61 -19.68 6.71
C SER A 15 13.80 -18.20 7.06
N THR A 16 14.97 -17.67 6.73
CA THR A 16 15.23 -16.23 6.75
C THR A 16 14.27 -15.57 5.76
N LEU A 17 13.32 -14.77 6.27
CA LEU A 17 12.50 -13.90 5.44
C LEU A 17 13.43 -12.84 4.83
N PHE A 18 13.81 -13.00 3.57
CA PHE A 18 14.65 -12.05 2.81
C PHE A 18 13.83 -10.82 2.35
N GLY A 19 13.02 -10.25 3.24
CA GLY A 19 12.23 -9.05 2.98
C GLY A 19 12.98 -7.79 3.41
N GLY A 20 13.30 -6.89 2.49
CA GLY A 20 13.69 -5.53 2.83
C GLY A 20 12.47 -4.72 3.27
N THR A 21 12.61 -3.87 4.29
CA THR A 21 11.59 -2.88 4.67
C THR A 21 11.87 -1.55 3.98
N TYR A 22 10.88 -1.03 3.26
CA TYR A 22 10.98 0.21 2.51
C TYR A 22 9.93 1.20 2.99
N ALA A 23 10.30 2.48 3.01
CA ALA A 23 9.35 3.58 3.16
C ALA A 23 8.93 4.08 1.77
N VAL A 24 7.66 4.45 1.65
CA VAL A 24 7.15 5.13 0.45
C VAL A 24 7.88 6.47 0.30
N ASP A 25 8.31 6.77 -0.93
CA ASP A 25 8.92 8.04 -1.30
C ASP A 25 7.85 8.96 -1.93
N PRO A 26 7.36 9.99 -1.22
CA PRO A 26 6.30 10.85 -1.72
C PRO A 26 6.65 11.60 -3.01
N ALA A 27 7.94 11.80 -3.31
CA ALA A 27 8.36 12.49 -4.52
C ALA A 27 8.23 11.62 -5.79
N HIS A 28 8.13 10.31 -5.65
CA HIS A 28 8.08 9.34 -6.74
C HIS A 28 6.89 8.38 -6.60
N SER A 29 5.84 8.81 -5.90
CA SER A 29 4.62 8.06 -5.67
C SER A 29 3.43 8.99 -5.78
N SER A 30 2.26 8.44 -6.05
CA SER A 30 1.00 9.20 -6.07
C SER A 30 -0.14 8.37 -5.49
N ALA A 31 -1.15 9.08 -4.99
CA ALA A 31 -2.40 8.52 -4.51
C ALA A 31 -3.54 9.20 -5.27
N ASP A 32 -3.82 8.67 -6.46
CA ASP A 32 -4.73 9.28 -7.43
C ASP A 32 -6.09 8.59 -7.47
N PHE A 33 -7.12 9.34 -7.84
CA PHE A 33 -8.45 8.81 -8.10
C PHE A 33 -9.06 9.44 -9.34
N SER A 34 -10.05 8.74 -9.90
CA SER A 34 -10.90 9.29 -10.95
C SER A 34 -12.34 8.84 -10.77
N VAL A 35 -13.27 9.75 -10.97
CA VAL A 35 -14.70 9.51 -10.81
C VAL A 35 -15.44 10.08 -12.02
N LYS A 36 -16.40 9.31 -12.54
CA LYS A 36 -17.28 9.77 -13.62
C LYS A 36 -18.29 10.78 -13.07
N HIS A 37 -18.41 11.92 -13.75
CA HIS A 37 -19.40 12.95 -13.46
C HIS A 37 -20.43 13.01 -14.59
N MET A 38 -21.68 12.68 -14.25
CA MET A 38 -22.81 12.56 -15.19
C MET A 38 -22.52 11.68 -16.42
N MET A 39 -21.71 10.62 -16.26
CA MET A 39 -21.28 9.68 -17.31
C MET A 39 -20.47 10.27 -18.48
N ILE A 40 -20.32 11.60 -18.56
CA ILE A 40 -19.72 12.29 -19.69
C ILE A 40 -18.28 12.71 -19.37
N SER A 41 -18.08 13.38 -18.24
CA SER A 41 -16.76 13.86 -17.84
C SER A 41 -16.13 12.97 -16.77
N THR A 42 -14.80 12.98 -16.71
CA THR A 42 -14.04 12.32 -15.65
C THR A 42 -13.42 13.40 -14.78
N VAL A 43 -13.79 13.45 -13.52
CA VAL A 43 -13.08 14.24 -12.51
C VAL A 43 -11.89 13.42 -12.05
N LYS A 44 -10.69 14.02 -12.11
CA LYS A 44 -9.48 13.46 -11.56
C LYS A 44 -9.12 14.24 -10.31
N GLY A 45 -8.51 13.56 -9.35
CA GLY A 45 -7.94 14.18 -8.17
C GLY A 45 -6.89 13.29 -7.57
N ASN A 46 -6.21 13.82 -6.57
CA ASN A 46 -5.19 13.13 -5.82
C ASN A 46 -5.26 13.50 -4.35
N PHE A 47 -4.44 12.81 -3.55
CA PHE A 47 -4.14 13.21 -2.18
C PHE A 47 -2.69 13.63 -2.12
N ALA A 48 -2.44 14.89 -1.78
CA ALA A 48 -1.09 15.46 -1.75
C ALA A 48 -0.24 14.97 -0.57
N THR A 49 -0.86 14.38 0.46
CA THR A 49 -0.15 13.92 1.67
C THR A 49 -0.52 12.48 1.97
N PHE A 50 0.47 11.60 1.78
CA PHE A 50 0.37 10.18 2.06
C PHE A 50 1.70 9.65 2.58
N PHE A 51 1.61 8.53 3.28
CA PHE A 51 2.71 7.83 3.90
C PHE A 51 2.51 6.34 3.68
N GLY A 52 3.60 5.59 3.73
CA GLY A 52 3.49 4.15 3.72
C GLY A 52 4.81 3.46 3.96
N SER A 53 4.69 2.18 4.24
CA SER A 53 5.81 1.27 4.34
C SER A 53 5.40 -0.08 3.78
N PHE A 54 6.38 -0.80 3.25
CA PHE A 54 6.14 -2.13 2.71
C PHE A 54 7.36 -3.03 2.92
N GLU A 55 7.09 -4.33 2.96
CA GLU A 55 8.10 -5.38 3.00
C GLU A 55 8.13 -6.05 1.63
N TYR A 56 9.32 -6.14 1.04
CA TYR A 56 9.51 -6.70 -0.28
C TYR A 56 10.64 -7.73 -0.30
N ASP A 57 10.33 -8.92 -0.79
CA ASP A 57 11.27 -10.00 -1.02
C ASP A 57 11.91 -9.81 -2.40
N GLU A 58 13.12 -9.24 -2.38
CA GLU A 58 13.88 -8.93 -3.60
C GLU A 58 14.21 -10.20 -4.42
N ALA A 59 14.47 -11.32 -3.74
CA ALA A 59 14.87 -12.56 -4.39
C ALA A 59 13.72 -13.18 -5.19
N ASN A 60 12.51 -13.18 -4.61
CA ASN A 60 11.32 -13.72 -5.26
C ASN A 60 10.50 -12.66 -6.00
N LYS A 61 10.90 -11.38 -5.94
CA LYS A 61 10.17 -10.22 -6.47
C LYS A 61 8.73 -10.19 -5.96
N GLN A 62 8.56 -10.29 -4.64
CA GLN A 62 7.23 -10.40 -4.02
C GLN A 62 7.03 -9.33 -2.96
N LEU A 63 5.93 -8.60 -3.06
CA LEU A 63 5.41 -7.77 -1.97
C LEU A 63 4.85 -8.69 -0.89
N LYS A 64 5.35 -8.56 0.34
CA LYS A 64 4.96 -9.39 1.49
C LYS A 64 3.98 -8.68 2.41
N ALA A 65 4.17 -7.38 2.60
CA ALA A 65 3.29 -6.53 3.40
C ALA A 65 3.28 -5.13 2.83
N LEU A 66 2.16 -4.42 2.96
CA LEU A 66 2.06 -3.00 2.66
C LEU A 66 1.05 -2.37 3.60
N LYS A 67 1.43 -1.23 4.19
CA LYS A 67 0.54 -0.33 4.92
C LYS A 67 0.70 1.06 4.35
N GLY A 68 -0.41 1.61 3.86
CA GLY A 68 -0.52 2.98 3.37
C GLY A 68 -1.49 3.79 4.22
N GLU A 69 -1.18 5.08 4.38
CA GLU A 69 -2.02 6.06 5.05
C GLU A 69 -2.06 7.35 4.23
N ILE A 70 -3.25 7.90 4.08
CA ILE A 70 -3.52 9.15 3.37
C ILE A 70 -4.15 10.13 4.35
N ALA A 71 -3.66 11.37 4.38
CA ALA A 71 -4.35 12.44 5.08
C ALA A 71 -5.53 12.91 4.23
N ALA A 72 -6.76 12.64 4.68
CA ALA A 72 -7.98 12.90 3.89
C ALA A 72 -8.15 14.38 3.53
N ALA A 73 -7.69 15.28 4.41
CA ALA A 73 -7.71 16.72 4.17
C ALA A 73 -6.81 17.16 2.99
N SER A 74 -5.86 16.32 2.56
CA SER A 74 -4.96 16.62 1.43
C SER A 74 -5.57 16.35 0.05
N ILE A 75 -6.87 16.03 -0.01
CA ILE A 75 -7.59 15.88 -1.26
C ILE A 75 -7.48 17.16 -2.11
N ASP A 76 -7.14 16.98 -3.37
CA ASP A 76 -7.01 18.06 -4.35
C ASP A 76 -7.59 17.59 -5.69
N THR A 77 -8.46 18.40 -6.26
CA THR A 77 -9.04 18.19 -7.58
C THR A 77 -8.78 19.37 -8.51
N GLY A 78 -7.99 20.34 -8.07
CA GLY A 78 -7.71 21.60 -8.75
C GLY A 78 -8.83 22.64 -8.67
N ILE A 79 -9.89 22.41 -7.88
CA ILE A 79 -11.02 23.34 -7.74
C ILE A 79 -11.35 23.50 -6.25
N LYS A 80 -10.95 24.65 -5.70
CA LYS A 80 -11.04 24.95 -4.27
C LYS A 80 -12.42 24.67 -3.67
N ASP A 81 -13.49 25.19 -4.28
CA ASP A 81 -14.85 25.03 -3.74
C ASP A 81 -15.29 23.56 -3.69
N ARG A 82 -14.86 22.76 -4.68
CA ARG A 82 -15.12 21.32 -4.69
C ARG A 82 -14.30 20.61 -3.62
N ASP A 83 -13.05 20.99 -3.44
CA ASP A 83 -12.17 20.39 -2.43
C ASP A 83 -12.66 20.72 -1.01
N ASP A 84 -13.14 21.94 -0.78
CA ASP A 84 -13.76 22.34 0.49
C ASP A 84 -15.02 21.52 0.78
N HIS A 85 -15.87 21.29 -0.23
CA HIS A 85 -17.04 20.42 -0.09
C HIS A 85 -16.66 18.95 0.13
N LEU A 86 -15.67 18.43 -0.59
CA LEU A 86 -15.18 17.06 -0.39
C LEU A 86 -14.70 16.84 1.05
N ARG A 87 -14.02 17.84 1.65
CA ARG A 87 -13.55 17.77 3.03
C ARG A 87 -14.66 17.88 4.08
N SER A 88 -15.85 18.36 3.72
CA SER A 88 -16.96 18.60 4.66
C SER A 88 -17.53 17.31 5.23
N ALA A 89 -18.39 17.45 6.24
CA ALA A 89 -19.13 16.34 6.86
C ALA A 89 -20.09 15.61 5.90
N ASP A 90 -20.37 16.18 4.72
CA ASP A 90 -21.27 15.57 3.73
C ASP A 90 -20.57 14.46 2.92
N LEU A 91 -19.23 14.46 2.87
CA LEU A 91 -18.43 13.51 2.11
C LEU A 91 -17.34 12.84 2.94
N PHE A 92 -16.12 13.39 2.97
CA PHE A 92 -15.00 12.73 3.66
C PHE A 92 -14.99 12.97 5.17
N ASP A 93 -15.70 13.99 5.67
CA ASP A 93 -15.77 14.39 7.09
C ASP A 93 -14.38 14.38 7.73
N VAL A 94 -13.44 15.13 7.15
CA VAL A 94 -12.01 15.03 7.50
C VAL A 94 -11.70 15.47 8.93
N ALA A 95 -12.62 16.21 9.56
CA ALA A 95 -12.53 16.57 10.97
C ALA A 95 -12.73 15.35 11.88
N LYS A 96 -13.62 14.42 11.49
CA LYS A 96 -13.91 13.19 12.25
C LYS A 96 -13.08 11.99 11.78
N TYR A 97 -12.81 11.90 10.49
CA TYR A 97 -12.04 10.82 9.86
C TYR A 97 -10.85 11.41 9.09
N PRO A 98 -9.81 11.85 9.79
CA PRO A 98 -8.68 12.54 9.16
C PRO A 98 -7.82 11.64 8.28
N THR A 99 -7.94 10.31 8.42
CA THR A 99 -7.08 9.34 7.75
C THR A 99 -7.87 8.33 6.93
N ILE A 100 -7.33 8.00 5.76
CA ILE A 100 -7.73 6.86 4.92
C ILE A 100 -6.56 5.87 4.97
N THR A 101 -6.84 4.59 5.22
CA THR A 101 -5.77 3.58 5.36
C THR A 101 -6.01 2.39 4.46
N PHE A 102 -4.92 1.83 3.93
CA PHE A 102 -4.93 0.57 3.23
C PHE A 102 -3.93 -0.40 3.87
N VAL A 103 -4.36 -1.63 4.12
CA VAL A 103 -3.51 -2.70 4.62
C VAL A 103 -3.64 -3.90 3.69
N LEU A 104 -2.51 -4.36 3.16
CA LEU A 104 -2.43 -5.53 2.31
C LEU A 104 -2.70 -6.81 3.12
N ASP A 105 -3.55 -7.68 2.60
CA ASP A 105 -3.73 -9.04 3.10
C ASP A 105 -2.88 -10.03 2.26
N GLU A 106 -2.95 -9.96 0.93
CA GLU A 106 -2.14 -10.81 0.04
C GLU A 106 -2.05 -10.26 -1.40
N VAL A 107 -1.07 -10.75 -2.17
CA VAL A 107 -0.97 -10.54 -3.62
C VAL A 107 -1.11 -11.87 -4.35
N LYS A 108 -1.97 -11.92 -5.37
CA LYS A 108 -2.16 -13.08 -6.26
C LYS A 108 -2.12 -12.63 -7.71
N GLY A 109 -1.03 -12.94 -8.41
CA GLY A 109 -0.83 -12.53 -9.79
C GLY A 109 -0.77 -11.00 -9.90
N ASP A 110 -1.67 -10.43 -10.69
CA ASP A 110 -1.84 -9.01 -10.97
C ASP A 110 -2.83 -8.31 -10.02
N LYS A 111 -3.13 -8.93 -8.87
CA LYS A 111 -4.13 -8.42 -7.91
C LYS A 111 -3.57 -8.35 -6.50
N ALA A 112 -3.73 -7.19 -5.87
CA ALA A 112 -3.50 -6.97 -4.45
C ALA A 112 -4.83 -6.95 -3.70
N TYR A 113 -4.98 -7.85 -2.73
CA TYR A 113 -6.13 -7.94 -1.85
C TYR A 113 -5.78 -7.27 -0.54
N GLY A 114 -6.67 -6.42 -0.05
CA GLY A 114 -6.44 -5.76 1.23
C GLY A 114 -7.69 -5.09 1.76
N LYS A 115 -7.51 -4.36 2.86
CA LYS A 115 -8.58 -3.67 3.57
C LYS A 115 -8.37 -2.17 3.42
N LEU A 116 -9.38 -1.50 2.86
CA LEU A 116 -9.45 -0.05 2.80
C LEU A 116 -10.36 0.44 3.93
N THR A 117 -9.85 1.34 4.77
CA THR A 117 -10.65 2.07 5.75
C THR A 117 -10.81 3.50 5.28
N LEU A 118 -12.06 3.92 5.09
CA LEU A 118 -12.42 5.26 4.63
C LEU A 118 -13.70 5.69 5.37
N HIS A 119 -13.72 6.91 5.90
CA HIS A 119 -14.86 7.46 6.65
C HIS A 119 -15.34 6.52 7.78
N GLY A 120 -14.39 5.94 8.52
CA GLY A 120 -14.64 5.03 9.64
C GLY A 120 -15.11 3.62 9.25
N VAL A 121 -15.26 3.30 7.96
CA VAL A 121 -15.72 2.00 7.50
C VAL A 121 -14.58 1.26 6.82
N THR A 122 -14.30 0.04 7.29
CA THR A 122 -13.31 -0.86 6.68
C THR A 122 -14.00 -1.85 5.75
N LYS A 123 -13.54 -1.96 4.50
CA LYS A 123 -14.02 -2.95 3.52
C LYS A 123 -12.85 -3.65 2.83
N PRO A 124 -13.00 -4.94 2.48
CA PRO A 124 -12.05 -5.59 1.59
C PRO A 124 -12.16 -4.98 0.19
N VAL A 125 -11.01 -4.75 -0.44
CA VAL A 125 -10.89 -4.25 -1.81
C VAL A 125 -9.86 -5.09 -2.56
N VAL A 126 -9.97 -5.05 -3.89
CA VAL A 126 -8.99 -5.65 -4.80
C VAL A 126 -8.47 -4.54 -5.69
N LEU A 127 -7.16 -4.33 -5.65
CA LEU A 127 -6.45 -3.38 -6.50
C LEU A 127 -5.73 -4.16 -7.61
N ALA A 128 -5.64 -3.56 -8.80
CA ALA A 128 -4.67 -4.03 -9.78
C ALA A 128 -3.27 -3.84 -9.17
N TYR A 129 -2.39 -4.80 -9.44
CA TYR A 129 -1.03 -4.80 -8.92
C TYR A 129 -0.04 -5.00 -10.06
N ASP A 130 0.92 -4.09 -10.14
CA ASP A 130 2.09 -4.18 -10.99
C ASP A 130 3.37 -4.09 -10.14
N ASN A 131 4.35 -4.91 -10.53
CA ASN A 131 5.64 -4.95 -9.89
C ASN A 131 6.67 -4.31 -10.80
N GLY A 132 6.93 -3.02 -10.55
CA GLY A 132 7.93 -2.22 -11.27
C GLY A 132 9.37 -2.69 -11.06
N GLY A 133 9.60 -3.59 -10.10
CA GLY A 133 10.89 -4.24 -9.87
C GLY A 133 11.85 -3.42 -9.00
N VAL A 134 13.12 -3.82 -9.03
CA VAL A 134 14.17 -3.31 -8.14
C VAL A 134 15.29 -2.67 -8.95
N VAL A 135 15.71 -1.47 -8.58
CA VAL A 135 16.82 -0.74 -9.20
C VAL A 135 17.75 -0.17 -8.13
N LYS A 136 19.04 0.01 -8.48
CA LYS A 136 20.00 0.73 -7.66
C LYS A 136 20.07 2.17 -8.13
N ASP A 137 19.84 3.13 -7.24
CA ASP A 137 19.87 4.54 -7.58
C ASP A 137 21.32 5.08 -7.74
N PRO A 138 21.52 6.29 -8.29
CA PRO A 138 22.84 6.89 -8.46
C PRO A 138 23.65 7.07 -7.16
N TRP A 139 23.00 7.02 -6.00
CA TRP A 139 23.64 7.11 -4.68
C TRP A 139 23.89 5.72 -4.06
N GLY A 140 23.63 4.66 -4.81
CA GLY A 140 23.89 3.28 -4.43
C GLY A 140 22.84 2.64 -3.52
N LYS A 141 21.68 3.28 -3.31
CA LYS A 141 20.57 2.70 -2.54
C LYS A 141 19.66 1.87 -3.42
N GLN A 142 19.09 0.80 -2.86
CA GLN A 142 18.06 0.02 -3.53
C GLN A 142 16.72 0.76 -3.53
N ARG A 143 16.01 0.69 -4.65
CA ARG A 143 14.67 1.27 -4.87
C ARG A 143 13.77 0.19 -5.44
N VAL A 144 12.56 0.11 -4.92
CA VAL A 144 11.54 -0.86 -5.35
C VAL A 144 10.32 -0.10 -5.83
N GLY A 145 9.83 -0.43 -7.02
CA GLY A 145 8.57 0.07 -7.57
C GLY A 145 7.47 -0.96 -7.42
N VAL A 146 6.35 -0.55 -6.80
CA VAL A 146 5.09 -1.31 -6.73
C VAL A 146 3.94 -0.33 -6.96
N GLY A 147 2.87 -0.76 -7.62
CA GLY A 147 1.71 0.08 -7.95
C GLY A 147 0.48 -0.71 -8.34
#